data_AF-A0A9J6DYF1-F1
#
_entry.id   AF-A0A9J6DYF1-F1
#
_cell.length_a   1.000
_cell.length_b   1.000
_cell.length_c   1.000
_cell.angle_alpha   90.00
_cell.angle_beta   90.00
_cell.angle_gamma   90.00
#
_symmetry.space_group_name_H-M   'P 1'
#
loop_
_entity.id
_entity.type
_entity.pdbx_description
1 polymer ?
#
loop_
_entity_poly.entity_id
_entity_poly.type
_entity_poly.pdbx_seq_one_letter_code
_entity_poly.pdbx_strand_id
1 'polypeptide(L)'
;MLLCVDSNKNYVVDVLTAINMLSDAWKSETQETIHNCFCHTGFMTGIEEDSATGHDPAVESPPTAAVDILDDLRASGVNVGAGTFEEFANFDSAVLPCAELDGDEVVRQICEPASGGQ
;
A
#
# COMPACT_ATOMS: atom_id res chain seq x y z
N MET A 1 1.90 3.62 19.46
CA MET A 1 0.85 4.20 20.32
C MET A 1 0.47 3.29 21.50
N LEU A 2 0.69 1.97 21.42
CA LEU A 2 0.50 1.04 22.55
C LEU A 2 1.39 1.35 23.79
N LEU A 3 2.57 1.96 23.59
CA LEU A 3 3.52 2.30 24.66
C LEU A 3 3.04 3.39 25.63
N CYS A 4 1.97 4.12 25.29
CA CYS A 4 1.40 5.17 26.14
C CYS A 4 0.16 4.70 26.91
N VAL A 5 -0.38 3.53 26.56
CA VAL A 5 -1.44 2.88 27.33
C VAL A 5 -0.86 2.57 28.72
N ASP A 6 -1.57 3.01 29.76
CA ASP A 6 -1.28 2.83 31.18
C ASP A 6 -0.06 3.57 31.78
N SER A 7 0.73 4.29 30.97
CA SER A 7 1.97 4.93 31.48
C SER A 7 1.77 6.34 32.05
N ASN A 8 0.61 6.98 31.87
CA ASN A 8 0.34 8.40 32.17
C ASN A 8 1.43 9.36 31.62
N LYS A 9 2.18 8.92 30.60
CA LYS A 9 3.26 9.66 29.95
C LYS A 9 2.74 10.21 28.64
N ASN A 10 2.74 11.53 28.52
CA ASN A 10 2.53 12.18 27.24
C ASN A 10 3.79 12.05 26.39
N TYR A 11 3.73 11.20 25.38
CA TYR A 11 4.81 11.07 24.39
C TYR A 11 4.55 12.09 23.28
N VAL A 12 5.18 13.26 23.43
CA VAL A 12 5.12 14.31 22.41
C VAL A 12 6.25 14.06 21.42
N VAL A 13 5.88 13.70 20.20
CA VAL A 13 6.83 13.52 19.08
C VAL A 13 6.70 14.72 18.17
N ASP A 14 7.79 15.47 18.00
CA ASP A 14 7.84 16.51 16.97
C ASP A 14 8.04 15.91 15.58
N VAL A 15 7.76 16.70 14.54
CA VAL A 15 7.81 16.23 13.14
C VAL A 15 9.18 15.68 12.78
N LEU A 16 10.26 16.32 13.24
CA LEU A 16 11.63 15.88 12.95
C LEU A 16 11.92 14.51 13.59
N THR A 17 11.49 14.32 14.83
CA THR A 17 11.62 13.06 15.56
C THR A 17 10.81 11.96 14.88
N ALA A 18 9.59 12.26 14.42
CA ALA A 18 8.78 11.30 13.67
C ALA A 18 9.47 10.86 12.36
N ILE A 19 10.05 11.81 11.61
CA ILE A 19 10.79 11.52 10.37
C ILE A 19 11.98 10.60 10.65
N ASN A 20 12.75 10.89 11.70
CA ASN A 20 13.89 10.06 12.09
C ASN A 20 13.45 8.66 12.50
N MET A 21 12.39 8.55 13.32
CA MET A 21 11.83 7.25 13.73
C MET A 21 11.37 6.42 12.53
N LEU A 22 10.72 7.04 11.54
CA LEU A 22 10.31 6.36 10.30
C LEU A 22 11.53 5.91 9.49
N SER A 23 12.55 6.76 9.37
CA SER A 23 13.78 6.39 8.66
C SER A 23 14.48 5.20 9.32
N ASP A 24 14.55 5.18 10.65
CA ASP A 24 15.21 4.12 11.39
C ASP A 24 14.41 2.83 11.34
N ALA A 25 13.08 2.91 11.47
CA ALA A 25 12.19 1.77 11.32
C ALA A 25 12.36 1.13 9.93
N TRP A 26 12.33 1.95 8.86
CA TRP A 26 12.50 1.47 7.49
C TRP A 26 13.85 0.77 7.27
N LYS A 27 14.94 1.33 7.82
CA LYS A 27 16.27 0.71 7.73
C LYS A 27 16.38 -0.60 8.53
N SER A 28 15.55 -0.76 9.56
CA SER A 28 15.54 -1.96 10.40
C SER A 28 14.68 -3.10 9.84
N GLU A 29 13.83 -2.81 8.84
CA GLU A 29 13.00 -3.82 8.22
C GLU A 29 13.84 -4.83 7.42
N THR A 30 13.51 -6.11 7.59
CA THR A 30 14.21 -7.18 6.89
C THR A 30 13.59 -7.42 5.52
N GLN A 31 14.39 -7.94 4.58
CA GLN A 31 13.89 -8.35 3.27
C GLN A 31 12.81 -9.44 3.39
N GLU A 32 12.92 -10.30 4.41
CA GLU A 32 11.90 -11.31 4.71
C GLU A 32 10.59 -10.67 5.16
N THR A 33 10.63 -9.61 5.98
CA THR A 33 9.42 -8.86 6.37
C THR A 33 8.74 -8.29 5.13
N ILE A 34 9.51 -7.62 4.26
CA ILE A 34 8.99 -7.02 3.02
C ILE A 34 8.38 -8.12 2.13
N HIS A 35 9.12 -9.21 1.90
CA HIS A 35 8.62 -10.35 1.14
C HIS A 35 7.30 -10.87 1.69
N ASN A 36 7.19 -11.08 3.00
CA ASN A 36 5.98 -11.60 3.63
C ASN A 36 4.81 -10.62 3.57
N CYS A 37 5.07 -9.31 3.57
CA CYS A 37 4.01 -8.31 3.37
C CYS A 37 3.42 -8.35 1.96
N PHE A 38 4.22 -8.71 0.95
CA PHE A 38 3.82 -8.71 -0.46
C PHE A 38 3.67 -10.10 -1.08
N CYS A 39 3.86 -11.19 -0.32
CA CYS A 39 3.84 -12.55 -0.86
C CYS A 39 2.46 -12.97 -1.39
N HIS A 40 1.40 -12.35 -0.88
CA HIS A 40 0.02 -12.63 -1.29
C HIS A 40 -0.56 -11.61 -2.27
N THR A 41 0.18 -10.56 -2.63
CA THR A 41 -0.34 -9.49 -3.49
C THR A 41 -0.25 -9.82 -4.99
N GLY A 42 0.15 -11.05 -5.33
CA GLY A 42 0.18 -11.53 -6.72
C GLY A 42 1.34 -10.98 -7.56
N PHE A 43 2.29 -10.24 -6.97
CA PHE A 43 3.50 -9.73 -7.66
C PHE A 43 4.56 -10.80 -7.93
N MET A 44 4.23 -12.09 -7.84
CA MET A 44 5.14 -13.16 -8.21
C MET A 44 5.25 -13.25 -9.74
N THR A 45 6.04 -12.34 -10.30
CA THR A 45 6.65 -12.53 -11.61
C THR A 45 7.62 -13.69 -11.46
N GLY A 46 7.53 -14.70 -12.33
CA GLY A 46 8.43 -15.85 -12.31
C GLY A 46 9.89 -15.41 -12.32
N ILE A 47 10.53 -15.44 -11.15
CA ILE A 47 11.97 -15.38 -11.02
C ILE A 47 12.41 -16.82 -11.19
N GLU A 48 12.76 -17.20 -12.43
CA GLU A 48 13.72 -18.26 -12.61
C GLU A 48 14.97 -17.85 -11.82
N GLU A 49 15.46 -18.80 -11.00
CA GLU A 49 16.64 -18.65 -10.16
C GLU A 49 17.82 -18.17 -11.00
N ASP A 50 18.14 -16.88 -10.96
CA ASP A 50 19.48 -16.43 -11.30
C ASP A 50 20.25 -16.18 -10.01
N SER A 51 21.06 -17.18 -9.70
CA SER A 51 21.92 -17.27 -8.55
C SER A 51 22.78 -16.02 -8.36
N ALA A 52 22.68 -15.46 -7.14
CA ALA A 52 23.60 -14.57 -6.46
C ALA A 52 24.92 -14.22 -7.19
N THR A 53 25.15 -12.94 -7.46
CA THR A 53 26.40 -12.22 -7.13
C THR A 53 26.27 -10.73 -7.45
N GLY A 54 26.59 -9.86 -6.48
CA GLY A 54 26.89 -8.45 -6.77
C GLY A 54 26.00 -7.44 -6.05
N HIS A 55 26.42 -7.07 -4.83
CA HIS A 55 26.10 -5.77 -4.27
C HIS A 55 26.74 -4.70 -5.17
N ASP A 56 25.93 -3.87 -5.83
CA ASP A 56 26.38 -2.60 -6.39
C ASP A 56 25.57 -1.47 -5.73
N PRO A 57 26.19 -0.61 -4.89
CA PRO A 57 25.51 0.50 -4.26
C PRO A 57 25.33 1.64 -5.28
N ALA A 58 24.11 2.16 -5.36
CA ALA A 58 23.76 3.42 -6.03
C ALA A 58 24.00 3.47 -7.54
N VAL A 59 23.00 3.00 -8.28
CA VAL A 59 22.52 3.79 -9.42
C VAL A 59 21.14 4.31 -9.02
N GLU A 60 21.11 5.49 -8.39
CA GLU A 60 19.98 6.39 -8.57
C GLU A 60 19.91 6.64 -10.07
N SER A 61 19.17 5.79 -10.78
CA SER A 61 18.77 6.12 -12.12
C SER A 61 18.01 7.43 -11.98
N PRO A 62 18.37 8.51 -12.71
CA PRO A 62 17.49 9.67 -12.77
C PRO A 62 16.10 9.15 -13.14
N PRO A 63 15.00 9.81 -12.74
CA PRO A 63 13.69 9.42 -13.23
C PRO A 63 13.79 9.48 -14.74
N THR A 64 13.99 8.31 -15.35
CA THR A 64 13.84 8.10 -16.77
C THR A 64 12.50 8.72 -17.01
N ALA A 65 12.48 9.72 -17.89
CA ALA A 65 11.33 10.54 -18.19
C ALA A 65 10.07 9.68 -18.15
N ALA A 66 8.92 10.25 -17.80
CA ALA A 66 7.61 9.60 -17.89
C ALA A 66 7.32 9.10 -19.33
N VAL A 67 8.13 8.19 -19.83
CA VAL A 67 8.01 7.34 -20.99
C VAL A 67 7.10 6.25 -20.47
N ASP A 68 5.85 6.70 -20.43
CA ASP A 68 4.60 6.00 -20.44
C ASP A 68 4.60 4.60 -19.81
N ILE A 69 4.43 4.60 -18.48
CA ILE A 69 3.79 3.50 -17.74
C ILE A 69 2.50 3.04 -18.49
N LEU A 70 1.83 3.97 -19.18
CA LEU A 70 0.68 3.68 -20.04
C LEU A 70 1.03 2.78 -21.23
N ASP A 71 2.20 2.94 -21.84
CA ASP A 71 2.66 2.12 -22.95
C ASP A 71 3.06 0.73 -22.50
N ASP A 72 3.70 0.60 -21.33
CA ASP A 72 4.01 -0.70 -20.72
C ASP A 72 2.75 -1.49 -20.35
N LEU A 73 1.72 -0.80 -19.85
CA LEU A 73 0.42 -1.40 -19.54
C LEU A 73 -0.32 -1.86 -20.81
N ARG A 74 -0.31 -1.05 -21.88
CA ARG A 74 -0.86 -1.45 -23.18
C ARG A 74 -0.12 -2.65 -23.76
N ALA A 75 1.21 -2.67 -23.67
CA ALA A 75 2.04 -3.79 -24.12
C ALA A 75 1.73 -5.08 -23.36
N SER A 76 1.34 -4.96 -22.09
CA SER A 76 0.91 -6.08 -21.23
C SER A 76 -0.53 -6.54 -21.48
N GLY A 77 -1.22 -5.98 -22.48
CA GLY A 77 -2.60 -6.34 -22.83
C GLY A 77 -3.66 -5.66 -21.96
N VAL A 78 -3.29 -4.72 -21.09
CA VAL A 78 -4.23 -3.92 -20.32
C VAL A 78 -4.84 -2.86 -21.24
N ASN A 79 -6.15 -2.93 -21.45
CA ASN A 79 -6.86 -1.91 -22.21
C ASN A 79 -7.00 -0.63 -21.39
N VAL A 80 -5.96 0.19 -21.39
CA VAL A 80 -6.03 1.56 -20.88
C VAL A 80 -6.70 2.40 -21.97
N GLY A 81 -8.02 2.50 -21.90
CA GLY A 81 -8.82 3.25 -22.87
C GLY A 81 -8.36 4.70 -22.99
N ALA A 82 -8.65 5.34 -24.12
CA ALA A 82 -8.41 6.78 -24.33
C ALA A 82 -9.45 7.64 -23.59
N GLY A 83 -9.61 7.39 -22.29
CA GLY A 83 -10.54 8.13 -21.45
C GLY A 83 -10.10 9.58 -21.31
N THR A 84 -11.06 10.49 -21.40
CA THR A 84 -10.82 11.90 -21.08
C THR A 84 -10.69 12.09 -19.56
N PHE A 85 -10.05 13.17 -19.14
CA PHE A 85 -10.00 13.53 -17.72
C PHE A 85 -11.41 13.68 -17.14
N GLU A 86 -12.34 14.23 -17.92
CA GLU A 86 -13.73 14.40 -17.55
C GLU A 86 -14.44 13.06 -17.29
N GLU A 87 -14.17 12.03 -18.09
CA GLU A 87 -14.71 10.68 -17.87
C GLU A 87 -14.14 10.05 -16.59
N PHE A 88 -12.86 10.25 -16.32
CA PHE A 88 -12.23 9.81 -15.07
C PHE A 88 -12.84 10.54 -13.86
N ALA A 89 -12.92 11.87 -13.91
CA ALA A 89 -13.47 12.67 -12.81
C ALA A 89 -14.95 12.35 -12.55
N ASN A 90 -15.73 12.10 -13.60
CA ASN A 90 -17.13 11.72 -13.46
C ASN A 90 -17.28 10.31 -12.87
N PHE A 91 -16.43 9.35 -13.29
CA PHE A 91 -16.38 8.02 -12.68
C PHE A 91 -16.02 8.08 -11.20
N ASP A 92 -14.96 8.82 -10.84
CA ASP A 92 -14.50 8.99 -9.46
C ASP A 92 -15.58 9.64 -8.58
N SER A 93 -16.24 10.68 -9.09
CA SER A 93 -17.34 11.35 -8.38
C SER A 93 -18.57 10.47 -8.16
N ALA A 94 -18.74 9.41 -8.96
CA ALA A 94 -19.83 8.45 -8.83
C ALA A 94 -19.49 7.28 -7.90
N VAL A 95 -18.23 7.17 -7.44
CA VAL A 95 -17.84 6.19 -6.43
C VAL A 95 -18.46 6.62 -5.11
N LEU A 96 -19.43 5.83 -4.65
CA LEU A 96 -19.99 6.03 -3.32
C LEU A 96 -18.87 5.76 -2.30
N PRO A 97 -18.62 6.68 -1.36
CA PRO A 97 -17.73 6.38 -0.25
C PRO A 97 -18.28 5.16 0.49
N CYS A 98 -17.38 4.30 0.98
CA CYS A 98 -17.76 3.23 1.88
C CYS A 98 -18.60 3.81 3.02
N ALA A 99 -19.64 3.09 3.44
CA ALA A 99 -20.41 3.49 4.60
C ALA A 99 -19.46 3.68 5.79
N GLU A 100 -19.55 4.83 6.45
CA GLU A 100 -18.88 5.03 7.73
C GLU A 100 -19.59 4.14 8.75
N LEU A 101 -19.02 2.97 9.01
CA LEU A 101 -19.46 2.12 10.11
C LEU A 101 -18.87 2.69 11.39
N ASP A 102 -19.70 3.03 12.36
CA ASP A 102 -19.22 3.28 13.71
C ASP A 102 -18.75 1.96 14.35
N GLY A 103 -17.97 2.07 15.43
CA GLY A 103 -17.38 0.90 16.09
C GLY A 103 -18.42 -0.11 16.56
N ASP A 104 -19.62 0.36 16.92
CA ASP A 104 -20.70 -0.48 17.41
C ASP A 104 -21.32 -1.30 16.27
N GLU A 105 -21.46 -0.69 15.08
CA GLU A 105 -21.93 -1.34 13.86
C GLU A 105 -20.93 -2.39 13.34
N VAL A 106 -19.63 -2.12 13.43
CA VAL A 106 -18.58 -3.11 13.11
C VAL A 106 -18.67 -4.32 14.04
N VAL A 107 -18.81 -4.09 15.35
CA VAL A 107 -18.96 -5.17 16.34
C VAL A 107 -20.23 -5.97 16.07
N ARG A 108 -21.34 -5.31 15.74
CA ARG A 108 -22.61 -5.95 15.41
C ARG A 108 -22.49 -6.88 14.20
N GLN A 109 -21.83 -6.45 13.12
CA GLN A 109 -21.64 -7.28 11.92
C GLN A 109 -20.73 -8.50 12.15
N ILE A 110 -19.80 -8.42 13.10
CA ILE A 110 -18.90 -9.53 13.45
C ILE A 110 -19.59 -10.51 14.43
N CYS A 111 -20.36 -9.98 15.38
CA CYS A 111 -20.99 -10.77 16.44
C CYS A 111 -22.33 -11.38 16.03
N GLU A 112 -23.04 -10.78 15.08
CA GLU A 112 -24.28 -11.33 14.53
C GLU A 112 -23.98 -11.90 13.13
N PRO A 113 -23.72 -13.22 13.00
CA PRO A 113 -23.69 -13.84 11.68
C PRO A 113 -25.07 -13.62 11.06
N ALA A 114 -25.10 -13.13 9.82
CA ALA A 114 -26.31 -12.91 9.03
C ALA A 114 -27.26 -14.10 9.23
N SER A 115 -28.33 -13.88 9.99
CA SER A 115 -29.42 -14.82 10.07
C SER A 115 -30.01 -14.84 8.66
N GLY A 116 -29.73 -15.92 7.94
CA GLY A 116 -30.30 -16.18 6.63
C GLY A 116 -31.80 -15.95 6.68
N GLY A 117 -32.31 -15.13 5.76
CA GLY A 117 -33.70 -14.76 5.69
C GLY A 117 -34.10 -14.38 4.27
N GLN A 118 -34.35 -15.43 3.48
CA GLN A 118 -35.19 -15.56 2.27
C GLN A 118 -35.07 -14.54 1.13
#